data_AF-A0A1M7YIQ1-F1
#
_entry.id   AF-A0A1M7YIQ1-F1
#
_cell.length_a   1.000
_cell.length_b   1.000
_cell.length_c   1.000
_cell.angle_alpha   90.00
_cell.angle_beta   90.00
_cell.angle_gamma   90.00
#
_symmetry.space_group_name_H-M   'P 1'
#
loop_
_entity.id
_entity.type
_entity.pdbx_description
1 polymer ?
#
loop_
_entity_poly.entity_id
_entity_poly.type
_entity_poly.pdbx_seq_one_letter_code
_entity_poly.pdbx_strand_id
1 'polypeptide(L)'
;MAGMRRNTNQKLTPLQQLWLRRAIALLVIFAFAWLFFFPGSGLLAIFSKREEVQALQAETAHLEKDNAKLQEGIDKMKNDPTHLEEVARRDFGLLKPNERVYDFAKPTPDDKKDE
;
A
#
# COMPACT_ATOMS: atom_id res chain seq x y z
N MET A 1 57.15 16.06 -53.68
CA MET A 1 57.18 16.40 -52.24
C MET A 1 56.57 15.22 -51.48
N ALA A 2 57.39 14.48 -50.75
CA ALA A 2 57.03 13.17 -50.19
C ALA A 2 56.28 13.29 -48.86
N GLY A 3 55.14 12.59 -48.75
CA GLY A 3 54.28 12.58 -47.57
C GLY A 3 54.90 11.80 -46.41
N MET A 4 55.00 12.45 -45.25
CA MET A 4 55.53 11.86 -44.03
C MET A 4 54.46 11.00 -43.33
N ARG A 5 54.62 9.67 -43.42
CA ARG A 5 53.81 8.72 -42.66
C ARG A 5 54.28 8.69 -41.20
N ARG A 6 53.45 9.15 -40.26
CA ARG A 6 53.73 9.06 -38.83
C ARG A 6 53.35 7.67 -38.33
N ASN A 7 54.36 6.84 -38.04
CA ASN A 7 54.15 5.56 -37.36
C ASN A 7 54.08 5.81 -35.85
N THR A 8 52.87 5.78 -35.30
CA THR A 8 52.61 5.87 -33.86
C THR A 8 52.73 4.47 -33.24
N ASN A 9 53.95 4.02 -32.99
CA ASN A 9 54.21 2.89 -32.11
C ASN A 9 55.11 3.34 -30.95
N GLN A 10 54.61 4.30 -30.17
CA GLN A 10 55.22 4.65 -28.89
C GLN A 10 54.85 3.58 -27.88
N LYS A 11 55.82 2.74 -27.56
CA LYS A 11 55.71 1.79 -26.45
C LYS A 11 55.66 2.61 -25.15
N LEU A 12 54.53 2.53 -24.44
CA LEU A 12 54.31 3.18 -23.16
C LEU A 12 55.44 2.82 -22.20
N THR A 13 56.11 3.82 -21.63
CA THR A 13 57.23 3.61 -20.70
C THR A 13 56.77 2.81 -19.48
N PRO A 14 57.63 1.95 -18.89
CA PRO A 14 57.23 1.04 -17.80
C PRO A 14 56.68 1.77 -16.57
N LEU A 15 57.10 3.02 -16.37
CA LEU A 15 56.61 3.89 -15.29
C LEU A 15 55.18 4.38 -15.52
N GLN A 16 54.83 4.70 -16.78
CA GLN A 16 53.47 5.14 -17.15
C GLN A 16 52.46 4.00 -16.99
N GLN A 17 52.87 2.76 -17.30
CA GLN A 17 51.99 1.60 -17.19
C GLN A 17 51.57 1.31 -15.73
N LEU A 18 52.46 1.49 -14.76
CA LEU A 18 52.11 1.30 -13.35
C LEU A 18 51.15 2.38 -12.83
N TRP A 19 51.31 3.62 -13.26
CA TRP A 19 50.39 4.71 -12.90
C TRP A 19 49.02 4.55 -13.55
N LEU A 20 48.97 4.14 -14.82
CA LEU A 20 47.71 3.82 -15.50
C LEU A 20 46.98 2.66 -14.82
N ARG A 21 47.70 1.58 -14.47
CA ARG A 21 47.12 0.43 -13.75
C ARG A 21 46.55 0.83 -12.39
N ARG A 22 47.24 1.68 -11.64
CA ARG A 22 46.75 2.21 -10.36
C ARG A 22 45.53 3.11 -10.54
N ALA A 23 45.53 3.98 -11.55
CA ALA A 23 44.39 4.84 -11.87
C ALA A 23 43.16 4.02 -12.27
N ILE A 24 43.33 2.98 -13.09
CA ILE A 24 42.25 2.06 -13.47
C ILE A 24 41.74 1.31 -12.24
N ALA A 25 42.64 0.78 -11.39
CA ALA A 25 42.24 0.09 -10.17
C ALA A 25 41.43 0.99 -9.23
N LEU A 26 41.86 2.25 -9.05
CA LEU A 26 41.12 3.24 -8.26
C LEU A 26 39.76 3.58 -8.87
N LEU A 27 39.68 3.73 -10.19
CA LEU A 27 38.42 3.99 -10.89
C LEU A 27 37.44 2.83 -10.74
N VAL A 28 37.92 1.59 -10.84
CA VAL A 28 37.11 0.38 -10.63
C VAL A 28 36.61 0.32 -9.19
N ILE A 29 37.48 0.55 -8.20
CA ILE A 29 37.09 0.60 -6.78
C ILE A 29 36.06 1.71 -6.54
N PHE A 30 36.24 2.88 -7.14
CA PHE A 30 35.30 4.00 -7.03
C PHE A 30 33.96 3.68 -7.70
N ALA A 31 33.95 3.02 -8.85
CA ALA A 31 32.73 2.57 -9.52
C ALA A 31 31.96 1.53 -8.69
N PHE A 32 32.68 0.58 -8.06
CA PHE A 32 32.07 -0.35 -7.13
C PHE A 32 31.55 0.37 -5.89
N ALA A 33 32.35 1.24 -5.26
CA ALA A 33 31.90 2.04 -4.13
C ALA A 33 30.65 2.85 -4.49
N TRP A 34 30.61 3.49 -5.66
CA TRP A 34 29.45 4.20 -6.17
C TRP A 34 28.22 3.30 -6.33
N LEU A 35 28.40 2.10 -6.89
CA LEU A 35 27.31 1.13 -7.05
C LEU A 35 26.76 0.64 -5.70
N PHE A 36 27.62 0.49 -4.70
CA PHE A 36 27.26 0.08 -3.34
C PHE A 36 26.66 1.22 -2.51
N PHE A 37 27.11 2.46 -2.71
CA PHE A 37 26.69 3.63 -1.95
C PHE A 37 25.50 4.37 -2.56
N PHE A 38 25.06 4.01 -3.77
CA PHE A 38 23.89 4.62 -4.39
C PHE A 38 22.62 4.20 -3.60
N PRO A 39 21.92 5.16 -2.96
CA PRO A 39 20.75 4.90 -2.14
C PRO A 39 19.55 4.61 -3.06
N GLY A 40 19.46 3.38 -3.58
CA GLY A 40 18.36 2.97 -4.44
C GLY A 40 18.63 1.76 -5.33
N SER A 41 19.89 1.39 -5.58
CA SER A 41 20.26 0.29 -6.49
C SER A 41 20.90 -0.92 -5.81
N GLY A 42 20.79 -1.02 -4.48
CA GLY A 42 21.37 -2.11 -3.69
C GLY A 42 20.31 -3.12 -3.25
N LEU A 43 20.71 -4.39 -3.12
CA LEU A 43 19.94 -5.55 -2.61
C LEU A 43 19.08 -5.25 -1.36
N LEU A 44 19.45 -4.23 -0.57
CA LEU A 44 18.66 -3.71 0.56
C LEU A 44 17.26 -3.24 0.16
N ALA A 45 17.09 -2.61 -1.01
CA ALA A 45 15.78 -2.18 -1.51
C ALA A 45 14.88 -3.36 -1.91
N ILE A 46 15.47 -4.50 -2.25
CA ILE A 46 14.73 -5.76 -2.50
C ILE A 46 14.30 -6.40 -1.18
N PHE A 47 15.10 -6.26 -0.11
CA PHE A 47 14.73 -6.76 1.21
C PHE A 47 13.62 -5.94 1.86
N SER A 48 13.69 -4.60 1.81
CA SER A 48 12.61 -3.74 2.34
C SER A 48 11.31 -3.90 1.57
N LYS A 49 11.37 -4.07 0.24
CA LYS A 49 10.17 -4.39 -0.57
C LYS A 49 9.56 -5.75 -0.26
N ARG A 50 10.33 -6.73 0.23
CA ARG A 50 9.79 -8.04 0.64
C ARG A 50 8.98 -7.95 1.91
N GLU A 51 9.40 -7.12 2.86
CA GLU A 51 8.68 -6.91 4.12
C GLU A 51 7.35 -6.18 3.88
N GLU A 52 7.35 -5.17 3.00
CA GLU A 52 6.14 -4.45 2.59
C GLU A 52 5.15 -5.36 1.85
N VAL A 53 5.63 -6.24 0.98
CA VAL A 53 4.78 -7.24 0.30
C VAL A 53 4.20 -8.25 1.30
N GLN A 54 4.98 -8.70 2.29
CA GLN A 54 4.47 -9.62 3.30
C GLN A 54 3.44 -8.98 4.23
N ALA A 55 3.66 -7.72 4.63
CA ALA A 55 2.71 -6.97 5.45
C ALA A 55 1.38 -6.74 4.71
N LEU A 56 1.43 -6.31 3.45
CA LEU A 56 0.24 -6.13 2.61
C LEU A 56 -0.48 -7.45 2.36
N GLN A 57 0.24 -8.55 2.14
CA GLN A 57 -0.37 -9.87 1.99
C GLN A 57 -1.08 -10.33 3.28
N ALA A 58 -0.46 -10.12 4.44
CA ALA A 58 -1.08 -10.44 5.73
C ALA A 58 -2.34 -9.60 5.98
N GLU A 59 -2.32 -8.32 5.62
CA GLU A 59 -3.47 -7.43 5.74
C GLU A 59 -4.61 -7.85 4.80
N THR A 60 -4.31 -8.20 3.55
CA THR A 60 -5.32 -8.72 2.61
C THR A 60 -5.96 -10.01 3.11
N ALA A 61 -5.17 -10.95 3.65
CA ALA A 61 -5.70 -12.19 4.21
C ALA A 61 -6.58 -11.96 5.45
N HIS A 62 -6.23 -10.97 6.28
CA HIS A 62 -7.06 -10.57 7.42
C HIS A 62 -8.40 -9.96 6.96
N LEU A 63 -8.34 -9.03 6.00
CA LEU A 63 -9.52 -8.36 5.43
C LEU A 63 -10.44 -9.34 4.71
N GLU A 64 -9.90 -10.32 3.96
CA GLU A 64 -10.69 -11.37 3.32
C GLU A 64 -11.41 -12.24 4.35
N LYS A 65 -10.74 -12.60 5.44
CA LYS A 65 -11.34 -13.40 6.52
C LYS A 65 -12.47 -12.63 7.22
N ASP A 66 -12.30 -11.34 7.44
CA ASP A 66 -13.33 -10.51 8.06
C ASP A 66 -14.51 -10.27 7.13
N ASN A 67 -14.26 -10.05 5.83
CA ASN A 67 -15.32 -10.02 4.82
C ASN A 67 -16.10 -11.33 4.81
N ALA A 68 -15.43 -12.48 4.84
CA ALA A 68 -16.11 -13.78 4.85
C ALA A 68 -17.02 -13.95 6.09
N LYS A 69 -16.57 -13.51 7.27
CA LYS A 69 -17.40 -13.55 8.50
C LYS A 69 -18.59 -12.59 8.44
N LEU A 70 -18.37 -11.37 7.93
CA LEU A 70 -19.43 -10.38 7.78
C LEU A 70 -20.48 -10.86 6.77
N GLN A 71 -20.03 -11.47 5.67
CA GLN A 71 -20.90 -12.06 4.67
C GLN A 71 -21.73 -13.21 5.25
N GLU A 72 -21.11 -14.10 6.04
CA GLU A 72 -21.83 -15.16 6.74
C GLU A 72 -22.87 -14.60 7.73
N GLY A 73 -22.55 -13.49 8.41
CA GLY A 73 -23.50 -12.77 9.27
C GLY A 73 -24.67 -12.18 8.48
N ILE A 74 -24.40 -11.56 7.34
CA ILE A 74 -25.42 -11.02 6.43
C ILE A 74 -26.31 -12.16 5.91
N ASP A 75 -25.74 -13.28 5.50
CA ASP A 75 -26.49 -14.42 4.98
C ASP A 75 -27.36 -15.06 6.08
N LYS A 76 -26.88 -15.13 7.31
CA LYS A 76 -27.69 -15.56 8.47
C LYS A 76 -28.85 -14.59 8.74
N MET A 77 -28.62 -13.28 8.64
CA MET A 77 -29.69 -12.29 8.85
C MET A 77 -30.68 -12.21 7.69
N LYS A 78 -30.24 -12.44 6.45
CA LYS A 78 -31.11 -12.39 5.27
C LYS A 78 -31.99 -13.63 5.12
N ASN A 79 -31.52 -14.78 5.58
CA ASN A 79 -32.24 -16.06 5.41
C ASN A 79 -33.33 -16.29 6.47
N ASP A 80 -33.40 -15.47 7.53
CA ASP A 80 -34.49 -15.49 8.50
C ASP A 80 -35.20 -14.13 8.57
N PRO A 81 -36.23 -13.89 7.74
CA PRO A 81 -36.97 -12.63 7.71
C PRO A 81 -37.62 -12.27 9.06
N THR A 82 -37.86 -13.25 9.92
CA THR A 82 -38.38 -13.08 11.28
C THR A 82 -37.36 -12.40 12.19
N HIS A 83 -36.09 -12.80 12.08
CA HIS A 83 -35.00 -12.25 12.88
C HIS A 83 -34.64 -10.83 12.45
N LEU A 84 -34.72 -10.54 11.15
CA LEU A 84 -34.55 -9.19 10.62
C LEU A 84 -35.68 -8.24 11.09
N GLU A 85 -36.93 -8.73 11.14
CA GLU A 85 -38.06 -7.96 11.68
C GLU A 85 -37.87 -7.65 13.17
N GLU A 86 -37.41 -8.62 13.97
CA GLU A 86 -37.12 -8.43 15.39
C GLU A 86 -36.03 -7.37 15.64
N VAL A 87 -34.92 -7.43 14.90
CA VAL A 87 -33.82 -6.44 15.01
C VAL A 87 -34.28 -5.05 14.55
N ALA A 88 -35.03 -4.96 13.45
CA ALA A 88 -35.59 -3.71 12.95
C ALA A 88 -36.53 -3.04 13.97
N ARG A 89 -37.34 -3.84 14.69
CA ARG A 89 -38.24 -3.35 15.74
C ARG A 89 -37.49 -2.94 17.01
N ARG A 90 -36.50 -3.72 17.43
CA ARG A 90 -35.76 -3.49 18.68
C ARG A 90 -34.80 -2.30 18.57
N ASP A 91 -34.00 -2.25 17.50
CA ASP A 91 -32.89 -1.31 17.41
C ASP A 91 -33.28 -0.01 16.69
N PHE A 92 -34.32 -0.06 15.84
CA PHE A 92 -34.74 1.08 15.02
C PHE A 92 -36.20 1.48 15.19
N GLY A 93 -36.98 0.77 16.02
CA GLY A 93 -38.39 1.12 16.30
C GLY A 93 -39.30 1.08 15.06
N LEU A 94 -38.91 0.32 14.02
CA LEU A 94 -39.63 0.31 12.74
C LEU A 94 -41.01 -0.38 12.87
N LEU A 95 -42.02 0.25 12.29
CA LEU A 95 -43.43 -0.17 12.32
C LEU A 95 -43.83 -0.79 10.98
N LYS A 96 -44.76 -1.75 10.99
CA LYS A 96 -45.39 -2.22 9.75
C LYS A 96 -46.22 -1.08 9.12
N PRO A 97 -46.50 -1.12 7.80
CA PRO A 97 -47.36 -0.13 7.14
C PRO A 97 -48.74 0.07 7.79
N ASN A 98 -49.17 -0.90 8.60
CA ASN A 98 -50.48 -0.95 9.24
C ASN A 98 -50.43 -0.60 10.74
N GLU A 99 -49.26 -0.26 11.30
CA GLU A 99 -49.05 0.04 12.73
C GLU A 99 -48.89 1.56 12.94
N ARG A 100 -49.41 2.10 14.03
CA ARG A 100 -49.33 3.53 14.40
C ARG A 100 -48.84 3.67 15.83
N VAL A 101 -47.90 4.58 16.07
CA VAL A 101 -47.45 4.93 17.43
C VAL A 101 -48.37 6.00 17.99
N TYR A 102 -48.86 5.76 19.21
CA TYR A 102 -49.59 6.74 20.00
C TYR A 102 -48.68 7.17 21.14
N ASP A 103 -48.23 8.43 21.12
CA ASP A 103 -47.55 9.04 22.24
C ASP A 103 -48.59 9.68 23.15
N PHE A 104 -48.63 9.25 24.41
CA PHE A 104 -49.55 9.78 25.43
C PHE A 104 -48.89 10.88 26.27
N ALA A 105 -47.86 11.55 25.74
CA ALA A 105 -47.31 12.76 26.33
C ALA A 105 -48.45 13.73 26.67
N LYS A 106 -48.53 14.12 27.95
CA LYS A 106 -49.52 15.12 28.40
C LYS A 106 -49.37 16.35 27.50
N PRO A 107 -50.49 16.90 26.97
CA PRO A 107 -50.43 18.05 26.09
C PRO A 107 -49.70 19.17 26.83
N THR A 108 -48.54 19.56 26.31
CA THR A 108 -47.88 20.78 26.74
C THR A 108 -48.64 21.96 26.12
N PRO A 109 -48.85 23.07 26.84
CA PRO A 109 -49.78 24.13 26.42
C PRO A 109 -49.41 24.90 25.14
N ASP A 110 -48.31 24.57 24.46
CA ASP A 110 -47.77 25.37 23.34
C ASP A 110 -48.36 25.03 21.96
N ASP A 111 -49.10 23.92 21.79
CA ASP A 111 -49.69 23.53 20.49
C ASP A 111 -51.04 24.21 20.18
N LYS A 112 -51.38 25.32 20.87
CA LYS A 112 -52.59 26.12 20.60
C LYS A 112 -52.25 27.54 20.15
N LYS A 113 -51.37 27.67 19.17
CA LYS A 113 -51.28 28.87 18.33
C LYS A 113 -51.10 28.33 16.93
N ASP A 114 -51.89 28.85 16.00
CA ASP A 114 -51.98 28.48 14.58
C ASP A 114 -53.30 27.73 14.24
N GLU A 115 -54.43 28.35 14.61
CA GLU A 115 -55.73 28.16 13.95
C GLU A 115 -56.28 29.54 13.55
#